data_AF-A0A534Y5Z2-F1
#
_entry.id   AF-A0A534Y5Z2-F1
#
_cell.length_a   1.000
_cell.length_b   1.000
_cell.length_c   1.000
_cell.angle_alpha   90.00
_cell.angle_beta   90.00
_cell.angle_gamma   90.00
#
_symmetry.space_group_name_H-M   'P 1'
#
loop_
_entity.id
_entity.type
_entity.pdbx_description
1 polymer ?
#
loop_
_entity_poly.entity_id
_entity_poly.type
_entity_poly.pdbx_seq_one_letter_code
_entity_poly.pdbx_strand_id
1 'polypeptide(L)'
;MRRFAIGMLPLAIVVAALQPRCAPPPPGEPAQWITAPTPASHVAFPIEKGWHAVDCNSCHGSSDTFKGFDCLGCHTQPATAPRHANVPAFSHQSASCLACHPGGTGGSIDPAVHASFFPTAAGEKHAGLACSSCHVTPADRTRIDCTGCHQQALVAPKHVEVGGFAWLSTGEQTTSLCLSCHADSQVLRVAAHLPFGITSGFKHFQQGCLDCHSTARVDKPYATDFAQKDCLLCHSATQTTHAGRPGFSFATPACLGCHPAGTR
;
A
#
# COMPACT_ATOMS: atom_id res chain seq x y z
N MET A 1 -25.75 50.92 71.49
CA MET A 1 -24.27 50.84 71.50
C MET A 1 -23.85 49.43 71.87
N ARG A 2 -23.26 48.68 70.93
CA ARG A 2 -22.42 47.49 71.17
C ARG A 2 -21.73 47.16 69.83
N ARG A 3 -20.44 47.46 69.76
CA ARG A 3 -19.50 47.02 68.70
C ARG A 3 -19.09 45.58 69.01
N PHE A 4 -18.83 44.75 68.00
CA PHE A 4 -17.97 43.54 67.94
C PHE A 4 -18.42 42.73 66.71
N ALA A 5 -17.62 42.08 65.86
CA ALA A 5 -16.23 42.16 65.43
C ALA A 5 -16.21 41.39 64.09
N ILE A 6 -15.57 41.92 63.05
CA ILE A 6 -15.48 41.25 61.74
C ILE A 6 -14.37 40.20 61.83
N GLY A 7 -14.74 38.92 61.91
CA GLY A 7 -13.79 37.81 61.82
C GLY A 7 -13.36 37.60 60.36
N MET A 8 -12.06 37.76 60.10
CA MET A 8 -11.46 37.44 58.80
C MET A 8 -11.41 35.92 58.63
N LEU A 9 -12.11 35.41 57.61
CA LEU A 9 -11.99 34.01 57.18
C LEU A 9 -10.63 33.82 56.47
N PRO A 10 -9.86 32.75 56.78
CA PRO A 10 -8.60 32.51 56.10
C PRO A 10 -8.84 32.11 54.65
N LEU A 11 -8.11 32.76 53.75
CA LEU A 11 -8.05 32.44 52.33
C LEU A 11 -7.45 31.03 52.18
N ALA A 12 -8.31 30.03 52.00
CA ALA A 12 -7.87 28.68 51.66
C ALA A 12 -7.23 28.72 50.26
N ILE A 13 -5.91 28.62 50.24
CA ILE A 13 -5.13 28.43 49.01
C ILE A 13 -5.52 27.06 48.46
N VAL A 14 -6.37 27.06 47.43
CA VAL A 14 -6.60 25.88 46.60
C VAL A 14 -5.29 25.63 45.87
N VAL A 15 -4.48 24.71 46.38
CA VAL A 15 -3.36 24.13 45.64
C VAL A 15 -4.00 23.34 44.51
N ALA A 16 -4.07 23.94 43.32
CA ALA A 16 -4.38 23.22 42.11
C ALA A 16 -3.29 22.15 41.94
N ALA A 17 -3.66 20.89 42.14
CA ALA A 17 -2.80 19.77 41.85
C ALA A 17 -2.40 19.86 40.37
N LEU A 18 -1.13 20.19 40.12
CA LEU A 18 -0.53 20.10 38.80
C LEU A 18 -0.71 18.66 38.33
N GLN A 19 -1.55 18.47 37.31
CA GLN A 19 -1.69 17.19 36.63
C GLN A 19 -0.30 16.74 36.15
N PRO A 20 0.01 15.44 36.22
CA PRO A 20 1.33 14.93 35.87
C PRO A 20 1.59 15.23 34.40
N ARG A 21 2.48 16.19 34.14
CA ARG A 21 3.10 16.40 32.85
C ARG A 21 4.17 15.34 32.68
N CYS A 22 4.26 14.77 31.48
CA CYS A 22 5.34 13.88 31.08
C CYS A 22 6.68 14.65 31.15
N ALA A 23 7.31 14.66 32.32
CA ALA A 23 8.61 15.27 32.54
C ALA A 23 9.63 14.16 32.85
N PRO A 24 10.85 14.23 32.29
CA PRO A 24 11.94 13.40 32.79
C PRO A 24 12.17 13.69 34.27
N PRO A 25 12.67 12.72 35.06
CA PRO A 25 13.02 12.96 36.45
C PRO A 25 14.07 14.10 36.54
N PRO A 26 14.05 14.90 37.63
CA PRO A 26 15.07 15.93 37.86
C PRO A 26 16.49 15.35 37.83
N PRO A 27 17.51 16.15 37.45
CA PRO A 27 18.89 15.69 37.45
C PRO A 27 19.31 15.20 38.84
N GLY A 28 19.62 13.92 38.99
CA GLY A 28 20.15 13.32 40.22
C GLY A 28 19.21 12.39 40.99
N GLU A 29 17.97 12.17 40.55
CA GLU A 29 17.09 11.13 41.13
C GLU A 29 17.09 9.83 40.29
N PRO A 30 17.15 8.64 40.93
CA PRO A 30 17.00 7.38 40.23
C PRO A 30 15.57 7.23 39.73
N ALA A 31 15.41 7.00 38.42
CA ALA A 31 14.11 6.71 37.81
C ALA A 31 13.50 5.48 38.47
N GLN A 32 12.42 5.69 39.21
CA GLN A 32 11.67 4.61 39.83
C GLN A 32 10.94 3.89 38.68
N TRP A 33 11.41 2.67 38.37
CA TRP A 33 10.81 1.66 37.48
C TRP A 33 10.42 2.11 36.04
N ILE A 34 11.17 1.59 35.07
CA ILE A 34 10.84 1.30 33.66
C ILE A 34 9.56 1.96 33.09
N THR A 35 9.78 2.78 32.04
CA THR A 35 8.81 3.42 31.12
C THR A 35 8.10 4.67 31.63
N ALA A 36 8.82 5.81 31.71
CA ALA A 36 8.19 7.11 31.43
C ALA A 36 8.18 7.27 29.90
N PRO A 37 7.05 7.08 29.19
CA PRO A 37 6.99 7.25 27.75
C PRO A 37 7.23 8.73 27.44
N THR A 38 8.12 9.01 26.49
CA THR A 38 8.34 10.37 26.00
C THR A 38 7.66 10.52 24.64
N PRO A 39 7.40 11.75 24.18
CA PRO A 39 7.00 11.97 22.79
C PRO A 39 7.92 11.26 21.79
N ALA A 40 9.23 11.24 22.06
CA ALA A 40 10.25 10.58 21.25
C ALA A 40 10.14 9.04 21.22
N SER A 41 9.60 8.42 22.26
CA SER A 41 9.44 6.95 22.28
C SER A 41 8.30 6.47 21.37
N HIS A 42 7.46 7.37 20.84
CA HIS A 42 6.36 7.01 19.95
C HIS A 42 6.83 6.89 18.49
N VAL A 43 7.67 5.90 18.21
CA VAL A 43 8.27 5.68 16.87
C VAL A 43 7.25 5.25 15.82
N ALA A 44 6.20 4.51 16.21
CA ALA A 44 5.16 4.05 15.30
C ALA A 44 4.06 5.10 15.07
N PHE A 45 3.87 6.01 16.04
CA PHE A 45 2.88 7.09 16.03
C PHE A 45 3.57 8.39 16.43
N PRO A 46 4.26 9.09 15.51
CA PRO A 46 5.10 10.23 15.88
C PRO A 46 4.27 11.39 16.46
N ILE A 47 4.45 11.69 17.75
CA ILE A 47 3.76 12.78 18.47
C ILE A 47 4.67 13.95 18.84
N GLU A 48 5.97 13.91 18.50
CA GLU A 48 6.88 15.01 18.81
C GLU A 48 6.48 16.34 18.16
N LYS A 49 5.78 16.28 17.01
CA LYS A 49 5.41 17.44 16.19
C LYS A 49 4.08 17.17 15.47
N GLY A 50 3.43 18.23 14.97
CA GLY A 50 2.19 18.14 14.19
C GLY A 50 0.92 18.13 15.05
N TRP A 51 -0.20 17.69 14.48
CA TRP A 51 -1.53 17.79 15.08
C TRP A 51 -1.74 16.96 16.35
N HIS A 52 -0.88 15.95 16.58
CA HIS A 52 -0.89 15.08 17.75
C HIS A 52 0.21 15.42 18.77
N ALA A 53 0.91 16.54 18.60
CA ALA A 53 1.78 17.10 19.63
C ALA A 53 0.95 17.78 20.74
N VAL A 54 0.18 16.96 21.46
CA VAL A 54 -0.74 17.33 22.53
C VAL A 54 -0.30 16.70 23.85
N ASP A 55 -0.93 17.09 24.96
CA ASP A 55 -0.66 16.50 26.27
C ASP A 55 -0.92 14.99 26.26
N CYS A 56 -0.05 14.20 26.90
CA CYS A 56 -0.10 12.73 26.92
C CYS A 56 -1.49 12.19 27.32
N ASN A 57 -2.12 12.82 28.32
CA ASN A 57 -3.43 12.42 28.84
C ASN A 57 -4.59 12.73 27.89
N SER A 58 -4.37 13.55 26.86
CA SER A 58 -5.36 13.77 25.78
C SER A 58 -5.62 12.48 25.00
N CYS A 59 -4.60 11.62 24.91
CA CYS A 59 -4.73 10.29 24.30
C CYS A 59 -4.86 9.21 25.38
N HIS A 60 -4.05 9.23 26.43
CA HIS A 60 -3.99 8.13 27.41
C HIS A 60 -5.00 8.25 28.57
N GLY A 61 -5.73 9.37 28.64
CA GLY A 61 -6.68 9.65 29.72
C GLY A 61 -6.02 9.64 31.09
N SER A 62 -6.75 9.15 32.09
CA SER A 62 -6.24 8.93 33.46
C SER A 62 -5.74 7.51 33.68
N SER A 63 -5.24 6.83 32.63
CA SER A 63 -4.76 5.45 32.76
C SER A 63 -3.50 5.38 33.63
N ASP A 64 -3.55 4.59 34.71
CA ASP A 64 -2.41 4.37 35.60
C ASP A 64 -1.23 3.66 34.92
N THR A 65 -1.44 3.07 33.73
CA THR A 65 -0.43 2.25 33.04
C THR A 65 -0.04 2.78 31.65
N PHE A 66 -0.62 3.88 31.16
CA PHE A 66 -0.41 4.41 29.79
C PHE A 66 -0.60 3.39 28.64
N LYS A 67 -1.22 2.23 28.92
CA LYS A 67 -1.49 1.18 27.93
C LYS A 67 -2.80 1.43 27.18
N GLY A 68 -3.74 2.09 27.84
CA GLY A 68 -4.98 2.54 27.21
C GLY A 68 -4.73 3.83 26.43
N PHE A 69 -5.47 4.01 25.34
CA PHE A 69 -5.51 5.24 24.58
C PHE A 69 -6.90 5.45 23.98
N ASP A 70 -7.25 6.71 23.73
CA ASP A 70 -8.48 7.12 23.10
C ASP A 70 -8.21 8.12 21.97
N CYS A 71 -8.70 7.80 20.77
CA CYS A 71 -8.68 8.71 19.62
C CYS A 71 -10.00 9.49 19.51
N LEU A 72 -11.08 8.97 20.09
CA LEU A 72 -12.45 9.37 19.78
C LEU A 72 -12.86 10.64 20.51
N GLY A 73 -12.19 10.98 21.60
CA GLY A 73 -12.35 12.27 22.30
C GLY A 73 -12.15 13.49 21.37
N CYS A 74 -11.21 13.41 20.42
CA CYS A 74 -11.01 14.44 19.40
C CYS A 74 -11.64 14.04 18.04
N HIS A 75 -11.50 12.78 17.63
CA HIS A 75 -12.04 12.27 16.37
C HIS A 75 -13.47 11.73 16.54
N THR A 76 -14.39 12.66 16.78
CA THR A 76 -15.79 12.33 17.03
C THR A 76 -16.44 11.59 15.85
N GLN A 77 -17.46 10.78 16.14
CA GLN A 77 -18.16 10.01 15.12
C GLN A 77 -18.78 10.88 14.01
N PRO A 78 -19.43 12.02 14.29
CA PRO A 78 -20.01 12.88 13.25
C PRO A 78 -18.95 13.46 12.29
N ALA A 79 -17.74 13.73 12.77
CA ALA A 79 -16.64 14.23 11.94
C ALA A 79 -15.91 13.12 11.17
N THR A 80 -15.85 11.92 11.76
CA THR A 80 -15.03 10.81 11.27
C THR A 80 -15.80 9.90 10.31
N ALA A 81 -17.05 9.55 10.61
CA ALA A 81 -17.83 8.59 9.85
C ALA A 81 -18.05 9.01 8.37
N PRO A 82 -18.34 10.29 8.03
CA PRO A 82 -18.48 10.69 6.63
C PRO A 82 -17.20 10.51 5.82
N ARG A 83 -16.03 10.64 6.46
CA ARG A 83 -14.71 10.45 5.83
C ARG A 83 -14.35 8.97 5.65
N HIS A 84 -15.05 8.08 6.35
CA HIS A 84 -14.88 6.62 6.28
C HIS A 84 -16.08 5.94 5.62
N ALA A 85 -16.96 6.69 4.92
CA ALA A 85 -18.18 6.16 4.31
C ALA A 85 -17.92 5.02 3.31
N ASN A 86 -16.75 5.03 2.68
CA ASN A 86 -16.30 4.01 1.73
C ASN A 86 -15.34 2.98 2.34
N VAL A 87 -15.28 2.87 3.67
CA VAL A 87 -14.51 1.82 4.36
C VAL A 87 -15.49 0.75 4.84
N PRO A 88 -15.60 -0.39 4.13
CA PRO A 88 -16.41 -1.51 4.58
C PRO A 88 -16.03 -1.96 5.99
N ALA A 89 -17.05 -2.26 6.81
CA ALA A 89 -16.89 -2.64 8.22
C ALA A 89 -16.12 -1.62 9.07
N PHE A 90 -16.18 -0.31 8.71
CA PHE A 90 -15.67 0.77 9.54
C PHE A 90 -16.19 0.63 10.98
N SER A 91 -15.25 0.57 11.92
CA SER A 91 -15.52 0.55 13.36
C SER A 91 -14.94 1.82 13.97
N HIS A 92 -15.81 2.62 14.60
CA HIS A 92 -15.41 3.83 15.32
C HIS A 92 -14.90 3.47 16.71
N GLN A 93 -13.75 2.79 16.75
CA GLN A 93 -13.06 2.35 17.97
C GLN A 93 -11.57 2.68 17.86
N SER A 94 -10.96 3.21 18.92
CA SER A 94 -9.56 3.67 18.93
C SER A 94 -8.56 2.61 18.44
N ALA A 95 -8.74 1.34 18.84
CA ALA A 95 -7.92 0.24 18.37
C ALA A 95 -8.08 -0.04 16.85
N SER A 96 -9.30 0.08 16.32
CA SER A 96 -9.58 -0.07 14.90
C SER A 96 -8.96 1.04 14.06
N CYS A 97 -8.86 2.26 14.61
CA CYS A 97 -8.21 3.40 13.94
C CYS A 97 -6.73 3.09 13.66
N LEU A 98 -5.98 2.58 14.64
CA LEU A 98 -4.55 2.24 14.49
C LEU A 98 -4.32 1.07 13.53
N ALA A 99 -5.34 0.23 13.29
CA ALA A 99 -5.26 -0.80 12.26
C ALA A 99 -5.22 -0.23 10.84
N CYS A 100 -5.54 1.04 10.63
CA CYS A 100 -5.41 1.72 9.32
C CYS A 100 -4.46 2.93 9.36
N HIS A 101 -4.40 3.64 10.49
CA HIS A 101 -3.60 4.83 10.72
C HIS A 101 -2.55 4.59 11.82
N PRO A 102 -1.57 3.69 11.63
CA PRO A 102 -0.58 3.36 12.67
C PRO A 102 0.24 4.59 13.08
N GLY A 103 0.47 5.51 12.14
CA GLY A 103 1.15 6.79 12.36
C GLY A 103 0.25 7.93 12.87
N GLY A 104 -1.04 7.68 13.10
CA GLY A 104 -1.98 8.72 13.52
C GLY A 104 -2.33 9.76 12.48
N THR A 105 -2.00 9.53 11.22
CA THR A 105 -2.33 10.49 10.16
C THR A 105 -3.77 10.27 9.71
N GLY A 106 -4.64 11.29 9.80
CA GLY A 106 -6.03 11.21 9.34
C GLY A 106 -6.22 11.18 7.82
N GLY A 107 -5.13 11.11 7.05
CA GLY A 107 -5.17 10.85 5.61
C GLY A 107 -5.30 9.36 5.34
N SER A 108 -5.87 8.99 4.19
CA SER A 108 -5.63 7.66 3.62
C SER A 108 -4.13 7.35 3.60
N ILE A 109 -3.74 6.08 3.42
CA ILE A 109 -2.42 5.80 2.84
C ILE A 109 -2.23 6.80 1.69
N ASP A 110 -1.11 7.52 1.69
CA ASP A 110 -0.86 8.63 0.79
C ASP A 110 -1.38 8.27 -0.61
N PRO A 111 -2.38 8.98 -1.16
CA PRO A 111 -2.93 8.68 -2.49
C PRO A 111 -1.83 8.60 -3.56
N ALA A 112 -0.71 9.30 -3.37
CA ALA A 112 0.46 9.22 -4.24
C ALA A 112 1.11 7.83 -4.22
N VAL A 113 1.05 7.08 -3.12
CA VAL A 113 1.56 5.69 -3.02
C VAL A 113 0.71 4.77 -3.89
N HIS A 114 -0.62 4.76 -3.74
CA HIS A 114 -1.47 3.95 -4.63
C HIS A 114 -1.37 4.41 -6.08
N ALA A 115 -1.34 5.71 -6.36
CA ALA A 115 -1.13 6.21 -7.72
C ALA A 115 0.20 5.72 -8.33
N SER A 116 1.26 5.64 -7.52
CA SER A 116 2.60 5.23 -7.97
C SER A 116 2.79 3.71 -8.04
N PHE A 117 1.99 2.91 -7.33
CA PHE A 117 2.18 1.46 -7.26
C PHE A 117 0.98 0.66 -7.77
N PHE A 118 -0.23 0.93 -7.29
CA PHE A 118 -1.44 0.23 -7.73
C PHE A 118 -2.66 1.17 -7.64
N PRO A 119 -3.16 1.72 -8.77
CA PRO A 119 -4.21 2.74 -8.76
C PRO A 119 -5.56 2.24 -8.19
N THR A 120 -6.09 2.99 -7.22
CA THR A 120 -7.39 2.72 -6.56
C THR A 120 -8.27 3.98 -6.45
N ALA A 121 -7.91 5.05 -7.18
CA ALA A 121 -8.63 6.31 -7.17
C ALA A 121 -10.06 6.15 -7.74
N ALA A 122 -10.93 7.12 -7.45
CA ALA A 122 -12.30 7.11 -7.99
C ALA A 122 -12.30 6.98 -9.52
N GLY A 123 -13.06 6.03 -10.05
CA GLY A 123 -13.09 5.68 -11.48
C GLY A 123 -12.26 4.45 -11.85
N GLU A 124 -11.31 4.05 -11.00
CA GLU A 124 -10.54 2.81 -11.17
C GLU A 124 -11.36 1.56 -10.83
N LYS A 125 -10.92 0.39 -11.30
CA LYS A 125 -11.63 -0.88 -11.10
C LYS A 125 -11.68 -1.36 -9.66
N HIS A 126 -10.70 -0.95 -8.85
CA HIS A 126 -10.59 -1.29 -7.43
C HIS A 126 -10.97 -0.13 -6.51
N ALA A 127 -11.64 0.90 -7.03
CA ALA A 127 -12.06 2.05 -6.25
C ALA A 127 -13.09 1.66 -5.18
N GLY A 128 -12.94 2.19 -3.96
CA GLY A 128 -13.89 2.00 -2.87
C GLY A 128 -13.82 0.65 -2.16
N LEU A 129 -12.83 -0.19 -2.46
CA LEU A 129 -12.57 -1.41 -1.70
C LEU A 129 -11.96 -1.09 -0.33
N ALA A 130 -12.23 -1.95 0.66
CA ALA A 130 -11.58 -1.85 1.96
C ALA A 130 -10.08 -2.15 1.83
N CYS A 131 -9.24 -1.49 2.64
CA CYS A 131 -7.80 -1.77 2.67
C CYS A 131 -7.50 -3.26 2.92
N SER A 132 -8.24 -3.88 3.84
CA SER A 132 -8.10 -5.29 4.20
C SER A 132 -8.59 -6.26 3.12
N SER A 133 -9.34 -5.79 2.11
CA SER A 133 -9.73 -6.62 0.97
C SER A 133 -8.54 -7.01 0.10
N CYS A 134 -7.46 -6.22 0.13
CA CYS A 134 -6.22 -6.52 -0.58
C CYS A 134 -5.07 -6.76 0.40
N HIS A 135 -4.89 -5.89 1.41
CA HIS A 135 -3.82 -5.98 2.41
C HIS A 135 -4.18 -6.93 3.55
N VAL A 136 -4.21 -8.23 3.24
CA VAL A 136 -4.61 -9.30 4.17
C VAL A 136 -3.62 -9.52 5.33
N THR A 137 -2.43 -8.92 5.26
CA THR A 137 -1.39 -9.00 6.31
C THR A 137 -1.21 -7.61 6.95
N PRO A 138 -1.84 -7.32 8.10
CA PRO A 138 -1.80 -5.98 8.70
C PRO A 138 -0.40 -5.48 9.09
N ALA A 139 0.52 -6.41 9.36
CA ALA A 139 1.91 -6.12 9.72
C ALA A 139 2.79 -5.76 8.50
N ASP A 140 2.37 -6.15 7.29
CA ASP A 140 3.10 -5.90 6.05
C ASP A 140 2.11 -5.54 4.93
N ARG A 141 1.79 -4.25 4.81
CA ARG A 141 0.89 -3.72 3.79
C ARG A 141 1.53 -3.64 2.40
N THR A 142 2.79 -4.04 2.22
CA THR A 142 3.33 -4.20 0.86
C THR A 142 2.83 -5.48 0.21
N ARG A 143 2.41 -6.46 1.02
CA ARG A 143 1.76 -7.68 0.54
C ARG A 143 0.28 -7.44 0.31
N ILE A 144 -0.17 -7.87 -0.86
CA ILE A 144 -1.57 -7.92 -1.23
C ILE A 144 -1.96 -9.32 -1.69
N ASP A 145 -3.25 -9.62 -1.65
CA ASP A 145 -3.81 -10.84 -2.22
C ASP A 145 -4.89 -10.50 -3.26
N CYS A 146 -4.64 -10.91 -4.51
CA CYS A 146 -5.62 -10.81 -5.59
C CYS A 146 -6.61 -11.98 -5.55
N THR A 147 -6.19 -13.12 -4.99
CA THR A 147 -6.88 -14.40 -5.15
C THR A 147 -8.15 -14.51 -4.33
N GLY A 148 -8.32 -13.69 -3.29
CA GLY A 148 -9.59 -13.58 -2.56
C GLY A 148 -10.78 -13.16 -3.44
N CYS A 149 -10.57 -12.33 -4.46
CA CYS A 149 -11.61 -11.90 -5.40
C CYS A 149 -11.46 -12.54 -6.79
N HIS A 150 -10.24 -12.64 -7.30
CA HIS A 150 -9.96 -13.16 -8.63
C HIS A 150 -9.78 -14.67 -8.62
N GLN A 151 -10.87 -15.42 -8.54
CA GLN A 151 -10.83 -16.88 -8.45
C GLN A 151 -10.35 -17.55 -9.75
N GLN A 152 -9.59 -18.65 -9.63
CA GLN A 152 -9.04 -19.42 -10.76
C GLN A 152 -10.11 -19.71 -11.84
N ALA A 153 -11.29 -20.20 -11.42
CA ALA A 153 -12.38 -20.55 -12.31
C ALA A 153 -12.89 -19.36 -13.17
N LEU A 154 -12.72 -18.13 -12.69
CA LEU A 154 -13.16 -16.91 -13.39
C LEU A 154 -12.07 -16.32 -14.28
N VAL A 155 -10.81 -16.47 -13.89
CA VAL A 155 -9.67 -15.87 -14.60
C VAL A 155 -9.06 -16.81 -15.63
N ALA A 156 -9.01 -18.12 -15.38
CA ALA A 156 -8.36 -19.07 -16.29
C ALA A 156 -8.98 -19.08 -17.69
N PRO A 157 -10.32 -19.04 -17.87
CA PRO A 157 -10.91 -18.95 -19.21
C PRO A 157 -10.50 -17.69 -19.99
N LYS A 158 -10.18 -16.60 -19.28
CA LYS A 158 -9.73 -15.33 -19.88
C LYS A 158 -8.24 -15.32 -20.26
N HIS A 159 -7.48 -16.31 -19.79
CA HIS A 159 -6.04 -16.46 -20.03
C HIS A 159 -5.70 -17.67 -20.92
N VAL A 160 -6.69 -18.25 -21.61
CA VAL A 160 -6.49 -19.44 -22.46
C VAL A 160 -5.48 -19.21 -23.60
N GLU A 161 -5.36 -17.97 -24.07
CA GLU A 161 -4.38 -17.58 -25.09
C GLU A 161 -3.06 -17.05 -24.51
N VAL A 162 -2.95 -16.94 -23.18
CA VAL A 162 -1.77 -16.41 -22.49
C VAL A 162 -0.86 -17.57 -22.09
N GLY A 163 0.25 -17.73 -22.80
CA GLY A 163 1.30 -18.68 -22.41
C GLY A 163 1.84 -18.37 -21.02
N GLY A 164 2.22 -19.41 -20.28
CA GLY A 164 2.81 -19.25 -18.94
C GLY A 164 1.84 -18.78 -17.85
N PHE A 165 0.55 -18.60 -18.15
CA PHE A 165 -0.46 -18.44 -17.11
C PHE A 165 -0.48 -19.69 -16.23
N ALA A 166 -0.34 -19.50 -14.92
CA ALA A 166 -0.43 -20.56 -13.94
C ALA A 166 -1.13 -20.05 -12.69
N TRP A 167 -1.94 -20.90 -12.08
CA TRP A 167 -2.39 -20.69 -10.72
C TRP A 167 -1.38 -21.36 -9.79
N LEU A 168 -0.65 -20.57 -9.02
CA LEU A 168 0.52 -21.05 -8.27
C LEU A 168 0.10 -21.60 -6.90
N SER A 169 1.07 -22.24 -6.22
CA SER A 169 0.82 -22.99 -4.99
C SER A 169 0.29 -22.14 -3.83
N THR A 170 0.56 -20.83 -3.84
CA THR A 170 0.07 -19.89 -2.83
C THR A 170 -0.58 -18.66 -3.46
N GLY A 171 -1.46 -18.01 -2.70
CA GLY A 171 -2.07 -16.73 -3.08
C GLY A 171 -1.03 -15.63 -3.28
N GLU A 172 0.03 -15.62 -2.48
CA GLU A 172 1.15 -14.68 -2.62
C GLU A 172 1.88 -14.88 -3.96
N GLN A 173 2.27 -16.11 -4.30
CA GLN A 173 2.93 -16.40 -5.57
C GLN A 173 2.03 -16.05 -6.76
N THR A 174 0.76 -16.44 -6.70
CA THR A 174 -0.22 -16.14 -7.75
C THR A 174 -0.40 -14.64 -7.92
N THR A 175 -0.47 -13.89 -6.82
CA THR A 175 -0.57 -12.43 -6.82
C THR A 175 0.68 -11.78 -7.44
N SER A 176 1.88 -12.25 -7.10
CA SER A 176 3.12 -11.77 -7.74
C SER A 176 3.11 -12.02 -9.27
N LEU A 177 2.61 -13.18 -9.71
CA LEU A 177 2.48 -13.45 -11.14
C LEU A 177 1.47 -12.52 -11.81
N CYS A 178 0.31 -12.27 -11.19
CA CYS A 178 -0.68 -11.33 -11.72
C CYS A 178 -0.10 -9.91 -11.84
N LEU A 179 0.62 -9.45 -10.81
CA LEU A 179 1.25 -8.12 -10.78
C LEU A 179 2.36 -7.96 -11.82
N SER A 180 3.00 -9.05 -12.26
CA SER A 180 3.99 -8.96 -13.35
C SER A 180 3.39 -8.36 -14.63
N CYS A 181 2.09 -8.59 -14.87
CA CYS A 181 1.36 -8.08 -16.04
C CYS A 181 0.37 -6.94 -15.73
N HIS A 182 -0.28 -6.97 -14.56
CA HIS A 182 -1.43 -6.12 -14.22
C HIS A 182 -1.15 -5.12 -13.09
N ALA A 183 0.07 -4.57 -13.03
CA ALA A 183 0.53 -3.69 -11.95
C ALA A 183 -0.18 -2.34 -11.83
N ASP A 184 -0.83 -1.87 -12.88
CA ASP A 184 -1.61 -0.62 -12.90
C ASP A 184 -3.11 -0.89 -12.80
N SER A 185 -3.52 -2.06 -12.28
CA SER A 185 -4.92 -2.52 -12.28
C SER A 185 -5.54 -2.65 -13.69
N GLN A 186 -4.71 -2.62 -14.74
CA GLN A 186 -5.12 -2.68 -16.13
C GLN A 186 -5.43 -4.11 -16.56
N VAL A 187 -6.27 -4.27 -17.57
CA VAL A 187 -6.44 -5.54 -18.28
C VAL A 187 -5.79 -5.43 -19.65
N LEU A 188 -4.61 -6.02 -19.79
CA LEU A 188 -3.92 -6.15 -21.07
C LEU A 188 -4.61 -7.22 -21.92
N ARG A 189 -4.77 -6.95 -23.21
CA ARG A 189 -5.43 -7.86 -24.16
C ARG A 189 -4.44 -8.30 -25.23
N VAL A 190 -4.39 -9.61 -25.49
CA VAL A 190 -3.64 -10.19 -26.61
C VAL A 190 -4.01 -9.58 -27.97
N ALA A 191 -5.25 -9.13 -28.14
CA ALA A 191 -5.70 -8.45 -29.36
C ALA A 191 -5.00 -7.09 -29.59
N ALA A 192 -4.43 -6.46 -28.55
CA ALA A 192 -3.73 -5.18 -28.65
C ALA A 192 -2.35 -5.30 -29.30
N HIS A 193 -1.89 -6.52 -29.57
CA HIS A 193 -0.55 -6.76 -30.14
C HIS A 193 -0.46 -6.50 -31.65
N LEU A 194 -1.59 -6.26 -32.32
CA LEU A 194 -1.58 -5.93 -33.75
C LEU A 194 -0.76 -4.65 -34.03
N PRO A 195 0.02 -4.63 -35.14
CA PRO A 195 0.05 -5.61 -36.22
C PRO A 195 0.84 -6.90 -35.93
N PHE A 196 1.65 -6.95 -34.87
CA PHE A 196 2.38 -8.15 -34.47
C PHE A 196 1.43 -9.16 -33.81
N GLY A 197 0.76 -9.98 -34.59
CA GLY A 197 -0.27 -10.87 -34.06
C GLY A 197 0.28 -11.98 -33.17
N ILE A 198 -0.38 -12.18 -32.02
CA ILE A 198 -0.11 -13.28 -31.08
C ILE A 198 -1.38 -14.09 -30.74
N THR A 199 -2.48 -13.85 -31.46
CA THR A 199 -3.72 -14.60 -31.31
C THR A 199 -3.70 -15.89 -32.13
N SER A 200 -4.76 -16.71 -32.04
CA SER A 200 -4.87 -17.94 -32.82
C SER A 200 -4.59 -17.70 -34.32
N GLY A 201 -3.79 -18.56 -34.92
CA GLY A 201 -3.36 -18.47 -36.32
C GLY A 201 -2.02 -17.75 -36.54
N PHE A 202 -1.50 -17.01 -35.56
CA PHE A 202 -0.17 -16.41 -35.64
C PHE A 202 0.94 -17.32 -35.09
N LYS A 203 2.20 -17.03 -35.45
CA LYS A 203 3.36 -17.87 -35.10
C LYS A 203 3.74 -17.84 -33.61
N HIS A 204 3.42 -16.74 -32.92
CA HIS A 204 3.70 -16.57 -31.49
C HIS A 204 2.45 -16.80 -30.63
N PHE A 205 1.46 -17.54 -31.17
CA PHE A 205 0.25 -17.89 -30.43
C PHE A 205 0.58 -18.69 -29.17
N GLN A 206 -0.05 -18.33 -28.04
CA GLN A 206 0.18 -18.92 -26.71
C GLN A 206 1.62 -18.81 -26.21
N GLN A 207 2.43 -17.88 -26.75
CA GLN A 207 3.69 -17.54 -26.12
C GLN A 207 3.44 -16.77 -24.82
N GLY A 208 4.30 -16.98 -23.82
CA GLY A 208 4.21 -16.23 -22.57
C GLY A 208 4.59 -14.77 -22.77
N CYS A 209 3.83 -13.88 -22.13
CA CYS A 209 4.12 -12.44 -22.13
C CYS A 209 5.58 -12.16 -21.74
N LEU A 210 6.05 -12.88 -20.71
CA LEU A 210 7.38 -12.71 -20.12
C LEU A 210 8.52 -13.28 -20.98
N ASP A 211 8.20 -14.12 -21.97
CA ASP A 211 9.20 -14.70 -22.88
C ASP A 211 9.70 -13.67 -23.90
N CYS A 212 8.89 -12.64 -24.19
CA CYS A 212 9.28 -11.53 -25.06
C CYS A 212 9.47 -10.23 -24.25
N HIS A 213 8.68 -10.03 -23.20
CA HIS A 213 8.77 -8.89 -22.30
C HIS A 213 9.47 -9.32 -21.01
N SER A 214 10.79 -9.43 -21.07
CA SER A 214 11.61 -9.95 -19.98
C SER A 214 12.18 -8.85 -19.07
N THR A 215 12.05 -7.58 -19.47
CA THR A 215 12.64 -6.45 -18.74
C THR A 215 11.66 -5.96 -17.69
N ALA A 216 12.12 -5.85 -16.44
CA ALA A 216 11.35 -5.23 -15.37
C ALA A 216 11.30 -3.70 -15.55
N ARG A 217 10.19 -3.10 -15.11
CA ARG A 217 10.07 -1.64 -15.07
C ARG A 217 10.99 -1.04 -14.01
N VAL A 218 11.46 0.19 -14.27
CA VAL A 218 12.28 0.95 -13.32
C VAL A 218 11.45 1.47 -12.14
N ASP A 219 10.22 1.92 -12.39
CA ASP A 219 9.32 2.48 -11.38
C ASP A 219 8.62 1.40 -10.54
N LYS A 220 8.33 0.25 -11.15
CA LYS A 220 7.67 -0.90 -10.53
C LYS A 220 8.46 -2.18 -10.81
N PRO A 221 9.52 -2.48 -10.04
CA PRO A 221 10.40 -3.63 -10.33
C PRO A 221 9.72 -5.00 -10.31
N TYR A 222 8.53 -5.12 -9.71
CA TYR A 222 7.71 -6.33 -9.73
C TYR A 222 6.90 -6.50 -11.03
N ALA A 223 6.84 -5.48 -11.88
CA ALA A 223 6.13 -5.51 -13.15
C ALA A 223 7.05 -5.49 -14.35
N THR A 224 6.58 -6.11 -15.41
CA THR A 224 7.22 -6.15 -16.71
C THR A 224 6.98 -4.86 -17.48
N ASP A 225 8.02 -4.38 -18.16
CA ASP A 225 7.95 -3.27 -19.10
C ASP A 225 7.56 -3.79 -20.49
N PHE A 226 6.28 -3.63 -20.83
CA PHE A 226 5.75 -4.03 -22.12
C PHE A 226 6.22 -3.16 -23.30
N ALA A 227 6.88 -2.02 -23.06
CA ALA A 227 7.53 -1.26 -24.13
C ALA A 227 8.84 -1.92 -24.60
N GLN A 228 9.52 -2.61 -23.69
CA GLN A 228 10.71 -3.39 -23.98
C GLN A 228 10.34 -4.78 -24.47
N LYS A 229 11.07 -5.26 -25.49
CA LYS A 229 10.84 -6.54 -26.12
C LYS A 229 12.16 -7.13 -26.57
N ASP A 230 12.31 -8.43 -26.41
CA ASP A 230 13.53 -9.15 -26.76
C ASP A 230 13.21 -10.39 -27.60
N CYS A 231 13.47 -10.28 -28.91
CA CYS A 231 13.31 -11.40 -29.83
C CYS A 231 14.47 -12.41 -29.72
N LEU A 232 15.62 -11.98 -29.21
CA LEU A 232 16.86 -12.75 -29.27
C LEU A 232 16.90 -13.90 -28.26
N LEU A 233 16.00 -13.89 -27.28
CA LEU A 233 15.77 -15.02 -26.37
C LEU A 233 15.43 -16.33 -27.11
N CYS A 234 14.78 -16.24 -28.28
CA CYS A 234 14.47 -17.39 -29.12
C CYS A 234 15.09 -17.29 -30.53
N HIS A 235 15.29 -16.07 -31.04
CA HIS A 235 15.85 -15.81 -32.36
C HIS A 235 17.32 -15.41 -32.30
N SER A 236 18.19 -16.39 -32.05
CA SER A 236 19.62 -16.17 -31.87
C SER A 236 20.44 -16.26 -33.16
N ALA A 237 21.69 -15.76 -33.08
CA ALA A 237 22.64 -15.67 -34.18
C ALA A 237 23.07 -17.01 -34.81
N THR A 238 22.69 -18.13 -34.18
CA THR A 238 22.98 -19.47 -34.69
C THR A 238 22.01 -19.91 -35.79
N GLN A 239 20.92 -19.16 -36.05
CA GLN A 239 20.01 -19.45 -37.15
C GLN A 239 20.61 -19.01 -38.51
N THR A 240 20.76 -19.95 -39.43
CA THR A 240 21.32 -19.69 -40.78
C THR A 240 20.30 -19.14 -41.78
N THR A 241 19.03 -19.06 -41.41
CA THR A 241 17.91 -18.63 -42.27
C THR A 241 18.03 -17.20 -42.80
N HIS A 242 18.89 -16.37 -42.21
CA HIS A 242 19.12 -14.97 -42.63
C HIS A 242 20.51 -14.75 -43.26
N ALA A 243 21.26 -15.82 -43.54
CA ALA A 243 22.59 -15.74 -44.12
C ALA A 243 22.58 -14.96 -45.44
N GLY A 244 23.44 -13.93 -45.55
CA GLY A 244 23.58 -13.12 -46.75
C GLY A 244 22.47 -12.11 -47.01
N ARG A 245 21.50 -11.93 -46.10
CA ARG A 245 20.43 -10.92 -46.26
C ARG A 245 21.00 -9.50 -46.05
N PRO A 246 20.97 -8.60 -47.05
CA PRO A 246 21.53 -7.26 -46.91
C PRO A 246 20.81 -6.46 -45.80
N GLY A 247 21.59 -5.75 -44.97
CA GLY A 247 21.04 -4.92 -43.89
C GLY A 247 20.48 -5.70 -42.69
N PHE A 248 20.60 -7.04 -42.68
CA PHE A 248 20.19 -7.86 -41.56
C PHE A 248 21.18 -7.79 -40.40
N SER A 249 20.66 -7.65 -39.19
CA SER A 249 21.41 -7.82 -37.94
C SER A 249 20.55 -8.54 -36.90
N PHE A 250 21.20 -9.29 -36.01
CA PHE A 250 20.53 -9.94 -34.87
C PHE A 250 20.27 -8.92 -33.76
N ALA A 251 19.32 -8.02 -34.00
CA ALA A 251 18.85 -7.05 -33.04
C ALA A 251 17.33 -6.92 -33.14
N THR A 252 16.63 -6.89 -32.00
CA THR A 252 15.16 -6.82 -31.96
C THR A 252 14.55 -5.72 -32.87
N PRO A 253 15.08 -4.48 -32.92
CA PRO A 253 14.58 -3.48 -33.86
C PRO A 253 14.72 -3.87 -35.34
N ALA A 254 15.82 -4.53 -35.71
CA ALA A 254 16.04 -4.99 -37.08
C ALA A 254 15.08 -6.13 -37.45
N CYS A 255 14.84 -7.06 -36.52
CA CYS A 255 13.85 -8.13 -36.69
C CYS A 255 12.45 -7.55 -36.96
N LEU A 256 12.01 -6.57 -36.17
CA LEU A 256 10.70 -5.95 -36.32
C LEU A 256 10.57 -5.08 -37.57
N GLY A 257 11.66 -4.49 -38.04
CA GLY A 257 11.68 -3.77 -39.32
C GLY A 257 11.37 -4.68 -40.52
N CYS A 258 11.84 -5.93 -40.47
CA CYS A 258 11.57 -6.92 -41.52
C CYS A 258 10.28 -7.73 -41.27
N HIS A 259 9.92 -7.96 -40.01
CA HIS A 259 8.80 -8.81 -39.59
C HIS A 259 7.82 -8.04 -38.69
N PRO A 260 7.20 -6.94 -39.16
CA PRO A 260 6.34 -6.10 -38.34
C PRO A 260 5.05 -6.81 -37.88
N ALA A 261 4.63 -7.85 -38.61
CA ALA A 261 3.48 -8.68 -38.25
C ALA A 261 3.85 -9.94 -37.45
N GLY A 262 5.14 -10.15 -37.14
CA GLY A 262 5.62 -11.36 -36.47
C GLY A 262 5.56 -12.64 -37.32
N THR A 263 5.36 -12.51 -38.63
CA THR A 263 5.41 -13.60 -39.60
C THR A 263 6.81 -13.68 -40.20
N ARG A 264 7.39 -14.89 -40.28
CA ARG A 264 8.59 -15.13 -41.09
C ARG A 264 8.30 -15.01 -42.58
#